data_AF-A0A2V8NFP8-F1
#
_entry.id   AF-A0A2V8NFP8-F1
#
_cell.length_a   1.000
_cell.length_b   1.000
_cell.length_c   1.000
_cell.angle_alpha   90.00
_cell.angle_beta   90.00
_cell.angle_gamma   90.00
#
_symmetry.space_group_name_H-M   'P 1'
#
loop_
_entity.id
_entity.type
_entity.pdbx_description
1 polymer ?
#
loop_
_entity_poly.entity_id
_entity_poly.type
_entity_poly.pdbx_seq_one_letter_code
_entity_poly.pdbx_strand_id
1 'polypeptide(L)'
;MTIPFIEENDQTRARREHLEKLRELVGNAYPNKFERSNVTGDEDTITAVVEKFKAYEPQVKEGERPAPEEIERANADLNKINVRISGRIATPPRLMGKAAFVHLSDGVSRLQIYVRKADV
;
A
#
# COMPACT_ATOMS: atom_id res chain seq x y z
N MET A 1 6.10 3.39 -41.22
CA MET A 1 4.96 3.60 -40.31
C MET A 1 5.52 3.90 -38.94
N THR A 2 5.26 5.10 -38.41
CA THR A 2 5.65 5.49 -37.06
C THR A 2 4.70 4.77 -36.10
N ILE A 3 5.21 3.81 -35.34
CA ILE A 3 4.43 3.15 -34.29
C ILE A 3 4.13 4.25 -33.25
N PRO A 4 2.86 4.51 -32.91
CA PRO A 4 2.55 5.47 -31.86
C PRO A 4 3.23 5.03 -30.55
N PHE A 5 3.80 5.98 -29.81
CA PHE A 5 4.51 5.72 -28.55
C PHE A 5 3.61 4.99 -27.51
N ILE A 6 2.30 5.08 -27.67
CA ILE A 6 1.31 4.35 -26.87
C ILE A 6 0.43 3.55 -27.83
N GLU A 7 0.52 2.23 -27.75
CA GLU A 7 -0.39 1.33 -28.46
C GLU A 7 -1.78 1.42 -27.82
N GLU A 8 -2.79 1.67 -28.65
CA GLU A 8 -4.17 1.68 -28.19
C GLU A 8 -4.68 0.25 -28.06
N ASN A 9 -4.64 -0.26 -26.84
CA ASN A 9 -5.20 -1.55 -26.46
C ASN A 9 -6.23 -1.36 -25.34
N ASP A 10 -6.90 -2.45 -24.96
CA ASP A 10 -7.96 -2.42 -23.95
C ASP A 10 -7.47 -1.90 -22.59
N GLN A 11 -6.20 -2.14 -22.23
CA GLN A 11 -5.64 -1.64 -20.98
C GLN A 11 -5.43 -0.12 -21.01
N THR A 12 -4.94 0.42 -22.12
CA THR A 12 -4.75 1.86 -22.32
C THR A 12 -6.09 2.59 -22.24
N ARG A 13 -7.12 2.03 -22.88
CA ARG A 13 -8.50 2.56 -22.84
C ARG A 13 -9.06 2.56 -21.42
N ALA A 14 -9.00 1.43 -20.71
CA ALA A 14 -9.49 1.33 -19.33
C ALA A 14 -8.77 2.29 -18.37
N ARG A 15 -7.44 2.46 -18.50
CA ARG A 15 -6.68 3.40 -17.68
C ARG A 15 -7.08 4.85 -17.92
N ARG A 16 -7.37 5.22 -19.17
CA ARG A 16 -7.86 6.55 -19.54
C ARG A 16 -9.23 6.82 -18.90
N GLU A 17 -10.15 5.86 -18.99
CA GLU A 17 -11.47 5.95 -18.36
C GLU A 17 -11.38 6.07 -16.83
N HIS A 18 -10.49 5.30 -16.19
CA HIS A 18 -10.26 5.41 -14.74
C HIS A 18 -9.66 6.76 -14.35
N LEU A 19 -8.77 7.33 -15.16
CA LEU A 19 -8.18 8.64 -14.90
C LEU A 19 -9.25 9.74 -14.90
N GLU A 20 -10.18 9.71 -15.84
CA GLU A 20 -11.29 10.67 -15.88
C GLU A 20 -12.18 10.55 -14.64
N LYS A 21 -12.57 9.33 -14.26
CA LYS A 21 -13.33 9.08 -13.02
C LYS A 21 -12.59 9.57 -11.77
N LEU A 22 -11.27 9.39 -11.72
CA LEU A 22 -10.46 9.90 -10.61
C LEU A 22 -10.46 11.44 -10.58
N ARG A 23 -10.37 12.10 -11.73
CA ARG A 23 -10.45 13.56 -11.82
C ARG A 23 -11.81 14.09 -11.36
N GLU A 24 -12.90 13.40 -11.68
CA GLU A 24 -14.23 13.76 -11.18
C GLU A 24 -14.34 13.62 -9.65
N LEU A 25 -13.74 12.58 -9.07
CA LEU A 25 -13.83 12.29 -7.64
C LEU A 25 -12.91 13.17 -6.78
N VAL A 26 -11.67 13.39 -7.20
CA VAL A 26 -10.63 14.06 -6.39
C VAL A 26 -10.08 15.35 -6.99
N GLY A 27 -10.52 15.72 -8.20
CA GLY A 27 -9.99 16.86 -8.95
C GLY A 27 -8.61 16.57 -9.54
N ASN A 28 -7.55 16.77 -8.74
CA ASN A 28 -6.18 16.59 -9.21
C ASN A 28 -5.67 15.14 -9.02
N ALA A 29 -5.72 14.34 -10.08
CA ALA A 29 -5.20 12.97 -10.10
C ALA A 29 -3.66 12.88 -10.01
N TYR A 30 -2.93 13.97 -10.22
CA TYR A 30 -1.47 14.05 -10.14
C TYR A 30 -1.04 15.15 -9.14
N PRO A 31 -1.17 14.90 -7.82
CA PRO A 31 -0.77 15.86 -6.81
C PRO A 31 0.75 16.08 -6.81
N ASN A 32 1.18 17.28 -6.40
CA ASN A 32 2.58 17.69 -6.47
C ASN A 32 3.42 17.24 -5.27
N LYS A 33 2.79 17.05 -4.10
CA LYS A 33 3.48 16.74 -2.85
C LYS A 33 2.68 15.76 -2.01
N PHE A 34 3.40 14.91 -1.31
CA PHE A 34 2.87 14.03 -0.27
C PHE A 34 3.87 14.02 0.88
N GLU A 35 3.47 14.56 2.03
CA GLU A 35 4.32 14.56 3.23
C GLU A 35 4.26 13.18 3.88
N ARG A 36 5.43 12.55 3.99
CA ARG A 36 5.62 11.29 4.72
C ARG A 36 5.86 11.58 6.19
N SER A 37 5.61 10.59 7.04
CA SER A 37 5.94 10.67 8.46
C SER A 37 7.44 10.44 8.67
N ASN A 38 7.89 10.64 9.92
CA ASN A 38 9.26 10.44 10.33
C ASN A 38 9.28 9.67 11.68
N VAL A 39 8.78 8.45 11.65
CA VAL A 39 8.71 7.54 12.81
C VAL A 39 10.00 6.71 12.91
N THR A 40 10.66 6.46 11.78
CA THR A 40 11.89 5.65 11.71
C THR A 40 13.14 6.43 12.12
N GLY A 41 13.12 7.77 12.05
CA GLY A 41 14.23 8.69 12.34
C GLY A 41 14.58 9.58 11.13
N ASP A 42 14.31 9.07 9.93
CA ASP A 42 14.34 9.79 8.66
C ASP A 42 12.95 9.73 8.00
N GLU A 43 12.83 10.25 6.77
CA GLU A 43 11.58 10.14 6.00
C GLU A 43 11.15 8.68 5.86
N ASP A 44 9.91 8.37 6.27
CA ASP A 44 9.40 6.99 6.31
C ASP A 44 9.18 6.43 4.90
N THR A 45 10.19 5.70 4.41
CA THR A 45 10.09 4.83 3.24
C THR A 45 9.47 3.48 3.61
N ILE A 46 9.00 2.72 2.62
CA ILE A 46 8.43 1.40 2.87
C ILE A 46 9.51 0.47 3.44
N THR A 47 10.72 0.49 2.88
CA THR A 47 11.87 -0.26 3.40
C THR A 47 12.18 0.10 4.86
N ALA A 48 12.29 1.40 5.19
CA ALA A 48 12.62 1.82 6.55
C ALA A 48 11.58 1.36 7.58
N VAL A 49 10.28 1.47 7.24
CA VAL A 49 9.19 1.01 8.11
C VAL A 49 9.26 -0.51 8.28
N VAL A 50 9.44 -1.27 7.21
CA VAL A 50 9.54 -2.73 7.28
C VAL A 50 10.74 -3.16 8.14
N GLU A 51 11.89 -2.52 8.01
CA GLU A 51 13.08 -2.83 8.81
C GLU A 51 12.90 -2.50 10.29
N LYS A 52 12.35 -1.32 10.60
CA LYS A 52 12.10 -0.86 11.98
C LYS A 52 11.16 -1.80 12.73
N PHE A 53 10.10 -2.25 12.07
CA PHE A 53 9.06 -3.07 12.69
C PHE A 53 9.25 -4.58 12.45
N LYS A 54 10.35 -5.00 11.82
CA LYS A 54 10.67 -6.41 11.61
C LYS A 54 10.72 -7.23 12.90
N ALA A 55 11.08 -6.59 14.02
CA ALA A 55 11.09 -7.23 15.34
C ALA A 55 9.70 -7.69 15.84
N TYR A 56 8.61 -7.11 15.30
CA TYR A 56 7.24 -7.49 15.61
C TYR A 56 6.71 -8.60 14.68
N GLU A 57 7.50 -9.04 13.71
CA GLU A 57 7.14 -10.16 12.84
C GLU A 57 7.14 -11.47 13.65
N PRO A 58 6.01 -12.20 13.71
CA PRO A 58 5.95 -13.46 14.43
C PRO A 58 6.91 -14.47 13.78
N GLN A 59 7.86 -14.96 14.57
CA GLN A 59 8.86 -15.95 14.14
C GLN A 59 8.23 -17.34 14.13
N VAL A 60 7.31 -17.59 13.20
CA VAL A 60 6.75 -18.92 12.96
C VAL A 60 7.49 -19.62 11.84
N LYS A 61 7.56 -20.95 11.91
CA LYS A 61 8.02 -21.75 10.78
C LYS A 61 7.05 -21.61 9.62
N GLU A 62 7.58 -21.61 8.40
CA GLU A 62 6.79 -21.54 7.17
C GLU A 62 5.69 -22.61 7.16
N GLY A 63 4.42 -22.17 7.20
CA GLY A 63 3.24 -23.05 7.23
C GLY A 63 2.47 -23.09 8.56
N GLU A 64 3.02 -22.57 9.65
CA GLU A 64 2.31 -22.48 10.94
C GLU A 64 1.62 -21.11 11.11
N ARG A 65 0.37 -21.11 11.57
CA ARG A 65 -0.31 -19.87 11.94
C ARG A 65 0.25 -19.40 13.29
N PRO A 66 0.69 -18.14 13.41
CA PRO A 66 1.13 -17.62 14.70
C PRO A 66 0.04 -17.72 15.75
N ALA A 67 0.45 -17.84 17.01
CA ALA A 67 -0.47 -17.81 18.13
C ALA A 67 -1.27 -16.49 18.10
N PRO A 68 -2.62 -16.52 18.17
CA PRO A 68 -3.44 -15.31 18.13
C PRO A 68 -3.03 -14.26 19.17
N GLU A 69 -2.61 -14.71 20.36
CA GLU A 69 -2.17 -13.86 21.46
C GLU A 69 -0.94 -13.02 21.12
N GLU A 70 0.01 -13.55 20.34
CA GLU A 70 1.22 -12.83 19.95
C GLU A 70 0.92 -11.73 18.92
N ILE A 71 0.01 -12.03 17.99
CA ILE A 71 -0.48 -11.07 16.99
C ILE A 71 -1.26 -9.95 17.67
N GLU A 72 -2.15 -10.28 18.61
CA GLU A 72 -2.93 -9.29 19.35
C GLU A 72 -2.04 -8.36 20.18
N ARG A 73 -1.04 -8.91 20.87
CA ARG A 73 -0.05 -8.12 21.61
C ARG A 73 0.72 -7.18 20.69
N ALA A 74 1.24 -7.68 19.57
CA ALA A 74 1.94 -6.86 18.59
C ALA A 74 1.03 -5.76 18.01
N ASN A 75 -0.22 -6.09 17.67
CA ASN A 75 -1.20 -5.13 17.17
C ASN A 75 -1.55 -4.07 18.21
N ALA A 76 -1.65 -4.41 19.49
CA ALA A 76 -1.93 -3.44 20.55
C ALA A 76 -0.84 -2.37 20.68
N ASP A 77 0.41 -2.74 20.45
CA ASP A 77 1.53 -1.79 20.44
C ASP A 77 1.63 -1.02 19.12
N LEU A 78 1.47 -1.69 17.98
CA LEU A 78 1.56 -1.06 16.65
C LEU A 78 0.39 -0.10 16.38
N ASN A 79 -0.81 -0.36 16.90
CA ASN A 79 -1.98 0.52 16.74
C ASN A 79 -1.80 1.90 17.40
N LYS A 80 -0.80 2.06 18.28
CA LYS A 80 -0.46 3.37 18.88
C LYS A 80 0.37 4.25 17.93
N ILE A 81 0.91 3.67 16.86
CA ILE A 81 1.85 4.31 15.95
C ILE A 81 1.13 4.61 14.64
N ASN A 82 1.12 5.89 14.25
CA ASN A 82 0.59 6.32 12.97
C ASN A 82 1.73 6.61 12.00
N VAL A 83 1.67 6.03 10.80
CA VAL A 83 2.63 6.26 9.72
C VAL A 83 1.94 6.81 8.48
N ARG A 84 2.63 7.68 7.75
CA ARG A 84 2.23 8.25 6.46
C ARG A 84 3.29 7.85 5.44
N ILE A 85 2.94 6.90 4.59
CA ILE A 85 3.85 6.30 3.59
C ILE A 85 3.27 6.42 2.19
N SER A 86 4.12 6.29 1.18
CA SER A 86 3.73 6.28 -0.23
C SER A 86 4.53 5.23 -1.00
N GLY A 87 3.92 4.61 -2.01
CA GLY A 87 4.60 3.68 -2.90
C GLY A 87 3.75 3.34 -4.12
N ARG A 88 4.29 2.52 -5.02
CA ARG A 88 3.60 1.99 -6.19
C ARG A 88 2.74 0.79 -5.79
N ILE A 89 1.50 0.74 -6.26
CA ILE A 89 0.66 -0.46 -6.19
C ILE A 89 1.33 -1.56 -7.03
N ALA A 90 1.86 -2.58 -6.37
CA ALA A 90 2.63 -3.65 -7.01
C ALA A 90 1.76 -4.83 -7.45
N THR A 91 0.63 -5.06 -6.77
CA THR A 91 -0.31 -6.14 -7.07
C THR A 91 -1.72 -5.59 -7.22
N PRO A 92 -2.57 -6.19 -8.08
CA PRO A 92 -3.99 -5.88 -8.11
C PRO A 92 -4.61 -5.97 -6.70
N PRO A 93 -5.52 -5.06 -6.32
CA PRO A 93 -6.23 -5.14 -5.05
C PRO A 93 -7.00 -6.45 -4.90
N ARG A 94 -6.81 -7.14 -3.78
CA ARG A 94 -7.59 -8.31 -3.39
C ARG A 94 -8.78 -7.84 -2.57
N LEU A 95 -9.95 -7.78 -3.21
CA LEU A 95 -11.19 -7.36 -2.57
C LEU A 95 -11.83 -8.54 -1.82
N MET A 96 -12.11 -8.33 -0.54
CA MET A 96 -12.77 -9.28 0.36
C MET A 96 -14.01 -8.61 0.97
N GLY A 97 -15.03 -8.37 0.14
CA GLY A 97 -16.27 -7.71 0.56
C GLY A 97 -16.05 -6.24 0.94
N LYS A 98 -16.12 -5.91 2.24
CA LYS A 98 -15.92 -4.54 2.77
C LYS A 98 -14.46 -4.18 3.06
N ALA A 99 -13.55 -5.13 2.83
CA ALA A 99 -12.13 -4.98 3.05
C ALA A 99 -11.35 -5.20 1.74
N ALA A 100 -10.20 -4.55 1.60
CA ALA A 100 -9.27 -4.75 0.49
C ALA A 100 -7.84 -4.85 1.00
N PHE A 101 -7.05 -5.70 0.34
CA PHE A 101 -5.62 -5.85 0.60
C PHE A 101 -4.82 -5.52 -0.67
N VAL A 102 -3.79 -4.68 -0.54
CA VAL A 102 -2.92 -4.25 -1.64
C VAL A 102 -1.47 -4.27 -1.16
N HIS A 103 -0.53 -4.59 -2.03
CA HIS A 103 0.89 -4.36 -1.76
C HIS A 103 1.35 -3.03 -2.35
N LEU A 104 1.90 -2.17 -1.50
CA LEU A 104 2.66 -0.99 -1.92
C LEU A 104 4.15 -1.34 -1.97
N SER A 105 4.87 -0.77 -2.92
CA SER A 105 6.31 -0.96 -3.08
C SER A 105 7.01 0.35 -3.39
N ASP A 106 8.18 0.56 -2.79
CA ASP A 106 9.11 1.65 -3.12
C ASP A 106 10.18 1.21 -4.14
N GLY A 107 10.11 -0.03 -4.64
CA GLY A 107 11.06 -0.63 -5.58
C GLY A 107 12.02 -1.61 -4.92
N VAL A 108 12.24 -1.52 -3.61
CA VAL A 108 13.13 -2.41 -2.85
C VAL A 108 12.30 -3.38 -2.01
N SER A 109 11.39 -2.85 -1.20
CA SER A 109 10.55 -3.64 -0.30
C SER A 109 9.09 -3.57 -0.72
N ARG A 110 8.28 -4.44 -0.11
CA ARG A 110 6.82 -4.45 -0.27
C ARG A 110 6.18 -4.45 1.10
N LEU A 111 5.13 -3.65 1.25
CA LEU A 111 4.30 -3.61 2.44
C LEU A 111 2.85 -3.84 2.05
N GLN A 112 2.19 -4.77 2.73
CA GLN A 112 0.77 -5.01 2.54
C GLN A 112 -0.04 -3.99 3.34
N ILE A 113 -0.90 -3.25 2.66
CA ILE A 113 -1.90 -2.37 3.28
C ILE A 113 -3.25 -3.07 3.35
N TYR A 114 -3.98 -2.80 4.42
CA TYR A 114 -5.33 -3.25 4.68
C TYR A 114 -6.26 -2.04 4.72
N VAL A 115 -7.29 -2.02 3.88
CA VAL A 115 -8.24 -0.91 3.77
C VAL A 115 -9.64 -1.44 4.04
N ARG A 116 -10.36 -0.85 5.01
CA ARG A 116 -11.76 -1.16 5.30
C ARG A 116 -12.65 0.01 4.92
N LYS A 117 -13.79 -0.27 4.30
CA LYS A 117 -14.79 0.75 3.93
C LYS A 117 -15.34 1.54 5.13
N ALA A 118 -15.35 0.96 6.32
CA ALA A 118 -15.89 1.62 7.51
C ALA A 118 -14.94 2.67 8.12
N ASP A 119 -13.66 2.63 7.75
CA ASP A 119 -12.62 3.51 8.31
C ASP A 119 -12.23 4.67 7.39
N VAL A 120 -12.84 4.74 6.18
CA VAL A 120 -12.52 5.72 5.11
C VAL A 120 -13.73 6.55 4.70
#